data_AF-A0A235EVM5-F1
#
_entry.id   AF-A0A235EVM5-F1
#
_cell.length_a   1.000
_cell.length_b   1.000
_cell.length_c   1.000
_cell.angle_alpha   90.00
_cell.angle_beta   90.00
_cell.angle_gamma   90.00
#
_symmetry.space_group_name_H-M   'P 1'
#
loop_
_entity.id
_entity.type
_entity.pdbx_description
1 polymer ?
#
loop_
_entity_poly.entity_id
_entity_poly.type
_entity_poly.pdbx_seq_one_letter_code
_entity_poly.pdbx_strand_id
1 'polypeptide(L)'
;MPPSPDVAALLDSLGLAIGTHQVEIIDFHQAESAYVHHSRIPVAAVGYALVSPTFAKGRFPKLTFIDLIHKRPSMDEIEARAVAAVCGVEVEPGSWSNCEPFGIHLWSMIEHYDLGAFFQRVDRPYGSRGEHYYMRPRGFDWGNPDNPEIPGSLEQWRADYRKLPPYRQLLVATILQLYFQSEDTYWMVRVPKKWHAAEGVDILQANGALQDWARLYVLYPGW
;
A
#
# COMPACT_ATOMS: atom_id res chain seq x y z
N MET A 1 -17.40 -1.53 -13.03
CA MET A 1 -18.00 -0.35 -13.70
C MET A 1 -16.97 0.31 -14.62
N PRO A 2 -17.32 0.95 -15.75
CA PRO A 2 -16.32 1.71 -16.53
C PRO A 2 -15.71 2.84 -15.67
N PRO A 3 -14.41 3.16 -15.83
CA PRO A 3 -13.77 4.24 -15.09
C PRO A 3 -14.45 5.59 -15.37
N SER A 4 -14.37 6.53 -14.42
CA SER A 4 -14.82 7.90 -14.67
C SER A 4 -14.00 8.54 -15.82
N PRO A 5 -14.52 9.58 -16.50
CA PRO A 5 -13.80 10.25 -17.58
C PRO A 5 -12.39 10.72 -17.19
N ASP A 6 -12.22 11.26 -15.97
CA ASP A 6 -10.93 11.73 -15.48
C ASP A 6 -9.95 10.57 -15.23
N VAL A 7 -10.44 9.44 -14.71
CA VAL A 7 -9.62 8.23 -14.53
C VAL A 7 -9.24 7.65 -15.89
N ALA A 8 -10.18 7.58 -16.84
CA ALA A 8 -9.90 7.12 -18.21
C ALA A 8 -8.83 8.00 -18.87
N ALA A 9 -8.97 9.33 -18.81
CA ALA A 9 -7.99 10.26 -19.37
C ALA A 9 -6.60 10.12 -18.72
N LEU A 10 -6.55 9.88 -17.40
CA LEU A 10 -5.29 9.61 -16.71
C LEU A 10 -4.65 8.31 -17.21
N LEU A 11 -5.41 7.22 -17.33
CA LEU A 11 -4.92 5.94 -17.84
C LEU A 11 -4.45 6.05 -19.29
N ASP A 12 -5.22 6.71 -20.15
CA ASP A 12 -4.85 6.96 -21.55
C ASP A 12 -3.52 7.72 -21.66
N SER A 13 -3.29 8.72 -20.79
CA SER A 13 -2.02 9.46 -20.74
C SER A 13 -0.81 8.60 -20.37
N LEU A 14 -1.05 7.44 -19.75
CA LEU A 14 -0.06 6.42 -19.39
C LEU A 14 -0.03 5.27 -20.41
N GLY A 15 -0.76 5.35 -21.52
CA GLY A 15 -0.89 4.26 -22.49
C GLY A 15 -1.60 3.03 -21.94
N LEU A 16 -2.40 3.20 -20.89
CA LEU A 16 -3.16 2.15 -20.21
C LEU A 16 -4.65 2.26 -20.50
N ALA A 17 -5.34 1.12 -20.49
CA ALA A 17 -6.80 1.08 -20.44
C ALA A 17 -7.28 -0.06 -19.54
N ILE A 18 -8.54 0.03 -19.09
CA ILE A 18 -9.22 -1.07 -18.41
C ILE A 18 -10.02 -1.82 -19.46
N GLY A 19 -9.53 -3.00 -19.86
CA GLY A 19 -10.24 -3.92 -20.73
C GLY A 19 -11.37 -4.65 -19.99
N THR A 20 -12.02 -5.60 -20.68
CA THR A 20 -13.18 -6.32 -20.12
C THR A 20 -12.83 -7.19 -18.91
N HIS A 21 -11.58 -7.67 -18.82
CA HIS A 21 -11.15 -8.62 -17.78
C HIS A 21 -9.89 -8.19 -17.02
N GLN A 22 -9.12 -7.26 -17.58
CA GLN A 22 -7.81 -6.89 -17.04
C GLN A 22 -7.42 -5.49 -17.54
N VAL A 23 -6.43 -4.90 -16.88
CA VAL A 23 -5.72 -3.72 -17.39
C VAL A 23 -4.87 -4.13 -18.60
N GLU A 24 -4.73 -3.22 -19.57
CA GLU A 24 -3.99 -3.46 -20.81
C GLU A 24 -3.10 -2.25 -21.13
N ILE A 25 -1.96 -2.49 -21.78
CA ILE A 25 -1.16 -1.42 -22.41
C ILE A 25 -1.67 -1.28 -23.84
N ILE A 26 -2.36 -0.19 -24.13
CA ILE A 26 -2.98 0.09 -25.43
C ILE A 26 -2.11 0.97 -26.34
N ASP A 27 -1.18 1.72 -25.77
CA ASP A 27 -0.17 2.49 -26.49
C ASP A 27 1.20 2.26 -25.84
N PHE A 28 1.97 1.35 -26.43
CA PHE A 28 3.29 0.97 -25.91
C PHE A 28 4.29 2.12 -25.96
N HIS A 29 4.26 2.93 -27.03
CA HIS A 29 5.19 4.06 -27.19
C HIS A 29 4.91 5.12 -26.13
N GLN A 30 3.64 5.43 -25.87
CA GLN A 30 3.23 6.30 -24.77
C GLN A 30 3.65 5.72 -23.43
N ALA A 31 3.36 4.44 -23.15
CA ALA A 31 3.70 3.80 -21.88
C ALA A 31 5.22 3.82 -21.59
N GLU A 32 6.03 3.61 -22.62
CA GLU A 32 7.49 3.58 -22.54
C GLU A 32 8.10 4.98 -22.34
N SER A 33 7.65 5.97 -23.10
CA SER A 33 8.34 7.26 -23.24
C SER A 33 7.70 8.44 -22.50
N ALA A 34 6.43 8.32 -22.09
CA ALA A 34 5.72 9.43 -21.46
C ALA A 34 6.38 9.88 -20.15
N TYR A 35 6.36 11.19 -19.91
CA TYR A 35 6.68 11.72 -18.59
C TYR A 35 5.61 11.28 -17.58
N VAL A 36 6.05 10.66 -16.48
CA VAL A 36 5.16 10.24 -15.39
C VAL A 36 5.43 11.13 -14.18
N HIS A 37 4.48 12.01 -13.88
CA HIS A 37 4.54 12.86 -12.69
C HIS A 37 4.67 12.01 -11.42
N HIS A 38 5.39 12.49 -10.41
CA HIS A 38 5.77 11.66 -9.26
C HIS A 38 4.60 11.09 -8.45
N SER A 39 3.45 11.78 -8.47
CA SER A 39 2.17 11.36 -7.86
C SER A 39 1.43 10.30 -8.68
N ARG A 40 1.70 10.22 -10.00
CA ARG A 40 1.12 9.23 -10.93
C ARG A 40 1.93 7.95 -11.04
N ILE A 41 3.15 7.95 -10.52
CA ILE A 41 4.03 6.76 -10.51
C ILE A 41 3.30 5.52 -9.95
N PRO A 42 2.48 5.60 -8.87
CA PRO A 42 1.77 4.43 -8.38
C PRO A 42 0.78 3.85 -9.38
N VAL A 43 0.00 4.70 -10.08
CA VAL A 43 -0.94 4.27 -11.13
C VAL A 43 -0.19 3.55 -12.24
N ALA A 44 0.87 4.17 -12.76
CA ALA A 44 1.67 3.63 -13.84
C ALA A 44 2.36 2.32 -13.43
N ALA A 45 3.04 2.31 -12.28
CA ALA A 45 3.81 1.15 -11.82
C ALA A 45 2.91 -0.06 -11.54
N VAL A 46 1.75 0.14 -10.89
CA VAL A 46 0.79 -0.93 -10.64
C VAL A 46 0.16 -1.41 -11.94
N GLY A 47 -0.37 -0.49 -12.77
CA GLY A 47 -0.98 -0.85 -14.05
C GLY A 47 -0.03 -1.61 -14.97
N TYR A 48 1.21 -1.13 -15.14
CA TYR A 48 2.23 -1.83 -15.91
C TYR A 48 2.60 -3.18 -15.30
N ALA A 49 2.70 -3.30 -13.97
CA ALA A 49 3.05 -4.57 -13.34
C ALA A 49 1.98 -5.64 -13.53
N LEU A 50 0.70 -5.25 -13.54
CA LEU A 50 -0.42 -6.16 -13.79
C LEU A 50 -0.50 -6.65 -15.25
N VAL A 51 0.08 -5.91 -16.21
CA VAL A 51 0.22 -6.34 -17.61
C VAL A 51 1.51 -7.12 -17.85
N SER A 52 2.63 -6.58 -17.36
CA SER A 52 3.98 -7.13 -17.54
C SER A 52 4.91 -6.64 -16.43
N PRO A 53 5.19 -7.47 -15.40
CA PRO A 53 6.15 -7.13 -14.35
C PRO A 53 7.54 -6.77 -14.90
N THR A 54 7.94 -7.38 -16.02
CA THR A 54 9.20 -7.08 -16.72
C THR A 54 9.21 -5.66 -17.29
N PHE A 55 8.13 -5.25 -17.96
CA PHE A 55 8.01 -3.89 -18.49
C PHE A 55 8.03 -2.86 -17.36
N ALA A 56 7.27 -3.09 -16.29
CA ALA A 56 7.25 -2.20 -15.12
C ALA A 56 8.64 -2.06 -14.47
N LYS A 57 9.40 -3.17 -14.35
CA LYS A 57 10.80 -3.15 -13.89
C LYS A 57 11.72 -2.36 -14.83
N GLY A 58 11.55 -2.50 -16.14
CA GLY A 58 12.30 -1.70 -17.12
C GLY A 58 11.99 -0.21 -17.01
N ARG A 59 10.71 0.14 -16.84
CA ARG A 59 10.25 1.54 -16.79
C ARG A 59 10.60 2.25 -15.48
N PHE A 60 10.67 1.52 -14.37
CA PHE A 60 10.94 2.06 -13.03
C PHE A 60 11.99 1.23 -12.25
N PRO A 61 13.23 1.10 -12.74
CA PRO A 61 14.19 0.07 -12.30
C PRO A 61 14.65 0.17 -10.85
N LYS A 62 14.44 1.32 -10.19
CA LYS A 62 14.83 1.57 -8.80
C LYS A 62 13.63 1.73 -7.86
N LEU A 63 12.41 1.60 -8.37
CA LEU A 63 11.21 1.83 -7.57
C LEU A 63 10.97 0.62 -6.68
N THR A 64 11.18 0.80 -5.37
CA THR A 64 10.86 -0.23 -4.39
C THR A 64 9.37 -0.25 -4.07
N PHE A 65 8.89 -1.36 -3.51
CA PHE A 65 7.53 -1.44 -3.02
C PHE A 65 7.25 -0.46 -1.85
N ILE A 66 8.26 -0.12 -1.05
CA ILE A 66 8.12 0.89 0.00
C ILE A 66 8.00 2.29 -0.61
N ASP A 67 8.77 2.61 -1.66
CA ASP A 67 8.63 3.89 -2.38
C ASP A 67 7.22 4.05 -2.96
N LEU A 68 6.61 2.94 -3.41
CA LEU A 68 5.22 2.92 -3.86
C LEU A 68 4.27 3.32 -2.71
N ILE A 69 4.45 2.73 -1.52
CA ILE A 69 3.63 3.01 -0.33
C ILE A 69 3.75 4.50 0.08
N HIS A 70 4.96 5.02 0.15
CA HIS A 70 5.25 6.40 0.56
C HIS A 70 4.75 7.46 -0.43
N LYS A 71 4.38 7.07 -1.66
CA LYS A 71 3.78 8.00 -2.62
C LYS A 71 2.31 8.29 -2.36
N ARG A 72 1.61 7.47 -1.56
CA ARG A 72 0.17 7.64 -1.31
C ARG A 72 -0.24 9.04 -0.86
N PRO A 73 0.44 9.70 0.10
CA PRO A 73 0.05 11.03 0.56
C PRO A 73 0.19 12.12 -0.51
N SER A 74 1.00 11.88 -1.54
CA SER A 74 1.17 12.82 -2.67
C SER A 74 0.13 12.65 -3.77
N MET A 75 -0.77 11.68 -3.66
CA MET A 75 -1.77 11.39 -4.68
C MET A 75 -3.06 12.15 -4.42
N ASP A 76 -3.64 12.69 -5.49
CA ASP A 76 -5.00 13.23 -5.44
C ASP A 76 -6.07 12.12 -5.53
N GLU A 77 -7.35 12.52 -5.50
CA GLU A 77 -8.49 11.59 -5.58
C GLU A 77 -8.56 10.83 -6.91
N ILE A 78 -8.21 11.47 -8.03
CA ILE A 78 -8.26 10.86 -9.36
C ILE A 78 -7.18 9.78 -9.47
N GLU A 79 -5.97 10.09 -9.01
CA GLU A 79 -4.84 9.16 -8.98
C GLU A 79 -5.13 7.97 -8.06
N ALA A 80 -5.73 8.22 -6.89
CA ALA A 80 -6.12 7.15 -5.97
C ALA A 80 -7.22 6.25 -6.56
N ARG A 81 -8.25 6.84 -7.19
CA ARG A 81 -9.28 6.09 -7.93
C ARG A 81 -8.68 5.31 -9.09
N ALA A 82 -7.69 5.84 -9.79
CA ALA A 82 -7.02 5.13 -10.88
C ALA A 82 -6.25 3.90 -10.37
N VAL A 83 -5.59 3.96 -9.21
CA VAL A 83 -5.00 2.77 -8.57
C VAL A 83 -6.07 1.74 -8.21
N ALA A 84 -7.19 2.17 -7.61
CA ALA A 84 -8.30 1.27 -7.32
C ALA A 84 -8.82 0.58 -8.59
N ALA A 85 -9.01 1.36 -9.66
CA ALA A 85 -9.55 0.89 -10.93
C ALA A 85 -8.64 -0.13 -11.61
N VAL A 86 -7.32 0.11 -11.69
CA VAL A 86 -6.39 -0.88 -12.27
C VAL A 86 -6.29 -2.16 -11.44
N CYS A 87 -6.50 -2.07 -10.12
CA CYS A 87 -6.57 -3.22 -9.23
C CYS A 87 -7.95 -3.92 -9.22
N GLY A 88 -8.93 -3.41 -9.97
CA GLY A 88 -10.29 -3.96 -10.02
C GLY A 88 -11.09 -3.76 -8.73
N VAL A 89 -10.79 -2.71 -7.96
CA VAL A 89 -11.47 -2.39 -6.69
C VAL A 89 -12.41 -1.21 -6.87
N GLU A 90 -13.67 -1.37 -6.50
CA GLU A 90 -14.63 -0.28 -6.38
C GLU A 90 -14.58 0.29 -4.95
N VAL A 91 -13.93 1.45 -4.81
CA VAL A 91 -13.81 2.18 -3.55
C VAL A 91 -13.60 3.67 -3.79
N GLU A 92 -14.26 4.49 -2.98
CA GLU A 92 -13.99 5.93 -2.94
C GLU A 92 -12.75 6.21 -2.09
N PRO A 93 -11.81 7.06 -2.54
CA PRO A 93 -10.65 7.43 -1.75
C PRO A 93 -11.07 7.97 -0.37
N GLY A 94 -10.30 7.58 0.65
CA GLY A 94 -10.51 8.12 1.99
C GLY A 94 -10.07 9.57 2.08
N SER A 95 -10.60 10.27 3.07
CA SER A 95 -10.25 11.66 3.36
C SER A 95 -10.14 11.88 4.87
N TRP A 96 -9.49 12.98 5.27
CA TRP A 96 -9.44 13.39 6.68
C TRP A 96 -10.81 13.56 7.32
N SER A 97 -11.84 13.92 6.54
CA SER A 97 -13.22 14.06 7.02
C SER A 97 -13.99 12.74 7.03
N ASN A 98 -13.52 11.72 6.32
CA ASN A 98 -14.13 10.39 6.22
C ASN A 98 -13.06 9.28 6.28
N CYS A 99 -12.47 9.11 7.46
CA CYS A 99 -11.40 8.14 7.71
C CYS A 99 -11.89 6.78 8.26
N GLU A 100 -13.19 6.65 8.53
CA GLU A 100 -13.79 5.42 9.08
C GLU A 100 -13.58 4.19 8.19
N PRO A 101 -13.79 4.27 6.86
CA PRO A 101 -13.60 3.10 6.00
C PRO A 101 -12.16 2.57 6.04
N PHE A 102 -11.17 3.45 6.15
CA PHE A 102 -9.77 3.06 6.29
C PHE A 102 -9.53 2.25 7.57
N GLY A 103 -10.00 2.76 8.70
CA GLY A 103 -9.83 2.08 9.99
C GLY A 103 -10.52 0.71 10.04
N ILE A 104 -11.74 0.62 9.50
CA ILE A 104 -12.48 -0.64 9.41
C ILE A 104 -11.73 -1.65 8.53
N HIS A 105 -11.29 -1.23 7.34
CA HIS A 105 -10.58 -2.11 6.40
C HIS A 105 -9.21 -2.54 6.95
N LEU A 106 -8.47 -1.62 7.59
CA LEU A 106 -7.21 -1.91 8.26
C LEU A 106 -7.35 -3.05 9.29
N TRP A 107 -8.32 -2.95 10.20
CA TRP A 107 -8.51 -3.98 11.23
C TRP A 107 -9.00 -5.29 10.62
N SER A 108 -9.89 -5.23 9.63
CA SER A 108 -10.32 -6.40 8.87
C SER A 108 -9.13 -7.12 8.23
N MET A 109 -8.17 -6.39 7.65
CA MET A 109 -6.94 -6.98 7.11
C MET A 109 -6.04 -7.59 8.19
N ILE A 110 -5.87 -6.90 9.33
CA ILE A 110 -5.05 -7.43 10.43
C ILE A 110 -5.62 -8.77 10.92
N GLU A 111 -6.95 -8.90 11.01
CA GLU A 111 -7.62 -10.14 11.37
C GLU A 111 -7.53 -11.19 10.24
N HIS A 112 -7.94 -10.83 9.02
CA HIS A 112 -8.03 -11.75 7.89
C HIS A 112 -6.68 -12.41 7.54
N TYR A 113 -5.59 -11.65 7.62
CA TYR A 113 -4.25 -12.14 7.29
C TYR A 113 -3.44 -12.62 8.51
N ASP A 114 -4.05 -12.67 9.71
CA ASP A 114 -3.42 -13.06 10.97
C ASP A 114 -2.14 -12.25 11.26
N LEU A 115 -2.27 -10.93 11.25
CA LEU A 115 -1.15 -9.99 11.46
C LEU A 115 -1.07 -9.47 12.91
N GLY A 116 -1.83 -10.07 13.83
CA GLY A 116 -1.92 -9.66 15.23
C GLY A 116 -0.59 -9.77 16.01
N ALA A 117 0.39 -10.51 15.50
CA ALA A 117 1.74 -10.55 16.05
C ALA A 117 2.55 -9.25 15.82
N PHE A 118 2.13 -8.41 14.86
CA PHE A 118 2.84 -7.20 14.47
C PHE A 118 2.15 -5.92 14.94
N PHE A 119 0.83 -5.99 15.14
CA PHE A 119 -0.02 -4.86 15.47
C PHE A 119 -0.89 -5.17 16.67
N GLN A 120 -1.19 -4.14 17.47
CA GLN A 120 -2.03 -4.25 18.64
C GLN A 120 -3.02 -3.11 18.71
N ARG A 121 -4.15 -3.39 19.36
CA ARG A 121 -5.14 -2.36 19.70
C ARG A 121 -4.79 -1.79 21.06
N VAL A 122 -4.68 -0.47 21.16
CA VAL A 122 -4.51 0.25 22.43
C VAL A 122 -5.87 0.75 22.94
N ASP A 123 -5.99 1.03 24.24
CA ASP A 123 -7.28 1.46 24.83
C ASP A 123 -7.58 2.94 24.58
N ARG A 124 -6.55 3.77 24.37
CA ARG A 124 -6.68 5.20 24.10
C ARG A 124 -6.21 5.52 22.69
N PRO A 125 -7.03 6.21 21.87
CA PRO A 125 -6.63 6.58 20.52
C PRO A 125 -5.61 7.71 20.58
N TYR A 126 -4.67 7.71 19.64
CA TYR A 126 -3.67 8.79 19.48
C TYR A 126 -4.12 9.89 18.50
N GLY A 127 -5.36 9.83 18.06
CA GLY A 127 -6.01 10.85 17.22
C GLY A 127 -7.50 10.89 17.51
N SER A 128 -8.22 11.71 16.73
CA SER A 128 -9.57 12.14 17.11
C SER A 128 -10.71 11.39 16.41
N ARG A 129 -10.49 10.82 15.22
CA ARG A 129 -11.54 10.16 14.42
C ARG A 129 -11.01 8.96 13.66
N GLY A 130 -11.68 7.81 13.79
CA GLY A 130 -11.37 6.60 13.02
C GLY A 130 -10.62 5.52 13.79
N GLU A 131 -10.92 4.27 13.43
CA GLU A 131 -10.45 3.08 14.15
C GLU A 131 -8.94 2.83 14.04
N HIS A 132 -8.28 3.38 13.01
CA HIS A 132 -6.84 3.26 12.83
C HIS A 132 -6.03 3.95 13.95
N TYR A 133 -6.60 4.97 14.62
CA TYR A 133 -5.93 5.63 15.75
C TYR A 133 -5.74 4.74 16.98
N TYR A 134 -6.45 3.61 17.05
CA TYR A 134 -6.26 2.59 18.08
C TYR A 134 -5.21 1.55 17.70
N MET A 135 -4.71 1.54 16.47
CA MET A 135 -3.70 0.58 16.03
C MET A 135 -2.31 1.12 16.37
N ARG A 136 -1.49 0.27 16.99
CA ARG A 136 -0.05 0.51 17.17
C ARG A 136 0.77 -0.70 16.74
N PRO A 137 1.94 -0.51 16.12
CA PRO A 137 2.90 -1.61 15.98
C PRO A 137 3.32 -2.14 17.36
N ARG A 138 3.49 -3.44 17.50
CA ARG A 138 4.04 -4.06 18.71
C ARG A 138 5.54 -3.79 18.82
N GLY A 139 6.07 -3.74 20.03
CA GLY A 139 7.48 -3.47 20.28
C GLY A 139 7.74 -2.41 21.35
N PHE A 140 6.76 -1.56 21.59
CA PHE A 140 6.83 -0.46 22.56
C PHE A 140 5.68 -0.54 23.56
N ASP A 141 5.92 -0.03 24.76
CA ASP A 141 4.90 0.12 25.79
C ASP A 141 4.11 1.42 25.57
N TRP A 142 3.04 1.32 24.78
CA TRP A 142 2.15 2.44 24.48
C TRP A 142 1.26 2.87 25.66
N GLY A 143 1.27 2.13 26.78
CA GLY A 143 0.63 2.56 28.01
C GLY A 143 1.46 3.59 28.77
N ASN A 144 2.77 3.63 28.51
CA ASN A 144 3.70 4.58 29.09
C ASN A 144 3.84 5.81 28.18
N PRO A 145 3.71 7.05 28.71
CA PRO A 145 3.87 8.28 27.92
C PRO A 145 5.16 8.38 27.12
N ASP A 146 6.26 7.82 27.64
CA ASP A 146 7.58 7.82 26.99
C ASP A 146 7.70 6.75 25.90
N ASN A 147 6.71 5.86 25.78
CA ASN A 147 6.65 4.73 24.87
C ASN A 147 8.00 3.98 24.76
N PRO A 148 8.59 3.48 25.86
CA PRO A 148 9.87 2.80 25.81
C PRO A 148 9.76 1.48 25.02
N GLU A 149 10.86 1.10 24.35
CA GLU A 149 10.95 -0.23 23.74
C GLU A 149 10.82 -1.30 24.81
N ILE A 150 9.95 -2.28 24.59
CA ILE A 150 9.81 -3.44 25.47
C ILE A 150 11.01 -4.36 25.20
N PRO A 151 11.84 -4.70 26.21
CA PRO A 151 13.03 -5.50 26.01
C PRO A 151 12.77 -6.79 25.22
N GLY A 152 13.56 -7.01 24.15
CA GLY A 152 13.44 -8.19 23.28
C GLY A 152 12.27 -8.18 22.29
N SER A 153 11.33 -7.23 22.40
CA SER A 153 10.12 -7.25 21.57
C SER A 153 10.39 -6.94 20.10
N LEU A 154 11.32 -6.01 19.78
CA LEU A 154 11.67 -5.76 18.37
C LEU A 154 12.48 -6.92 17.76
N GLU A 155 13.27 -7.63 18.56
CA GLU A 155 13.94 -8.84 18.10
C GLU A 155 12.93 -9.93 17.73
N GLN A 156 11.96 -10.18 18.63
CA GLN A 156 10.87 -11.11 18.39
C GLN A 156 10.02 -10.70 17.16
N TRP A 157 9.65 -9.42 17.07
CA TRP A 157 8.91 -8.87 15.93
C TRP A 157 9.63 -9.18 14.60
N ARG A 158 10.95 -8.92 14.54
CA ARG A 158 11.75 -9.21 13.34
C ARG A 158 11.88 -10.70 13.06
N ALA A 159 11.99 -11.52 14.11
CA ALA A 159 12.04 -12.98 13.97
C ALA A 159 10.74 -13.52 13.36
N ASP A 160 9.58 -13.04 13.83
CA ASP A 160 8.28 -13.45 13.32
C ASP A 160 8.02 -12.90 11.92
N TYR A 161 8.45 -11.67 11.64
CA TYR A 161 8.35 -11.08 10.31
C TYR A 161 9.08 -11.92 9.25
N ARG A 162 10.29 -12.40 9.55
CA ARG A 162 11.08 -13.23 8.63
C ARG A 162 10.43 -14.58 8.32
N LYS A 163 9.56 -15.10 9.21
CA LYS A 163 8.84 -16.37 9.01
C LYS A 163 7.61 -16.22 8.12
N LEU A 164 7.10 -14.99 7.95
CA LEU A 164 5.93 -14.76 7.13
C LEU A 164 6.18 -15.11 5.66
N PRO A 165 5.18 -15.64 4.94
CA PRO A 165 5.25 -15.73 3.49
C PRO A 165 5.34 -14.32 2.87
N PRO A 166 5.95 -14.17 1.68
CA PRO A 166 6.22 -12.85 1.07
C PRO A 166 5.01 -11.92 0.97
N TYR A 167 3.82 -12.43 0.60
CA TYR A 167 2.63 -11.58 0.51
C TYR A 167 2.24 -10.97 1.87
N ARG A 168 2.32 -11.72 2.98
CA ARG A 168 2.07 -11.17 4.33
C ARG A 168 3.17 -10.21 4.77
N GLN A 169 4.42 -10.44 4.36
CA GLN A 169 5.50 -9.47 4.60
C GLN A 169 5.21 -8.11 3.94
N LEU A 170 4.69 -8.12 2.71
CA LEU A 170 4.27 -6.91 1.99
C LEU A 170 3.08 -6.21 2.67
N LEU A 171 2.10 -6.97 3.18
CA LEU A 171 0.95 -6.39 3.91
C LEU A 171 1.38 -5.74 5.23
N VAL A 172 2.22 -6.42 6.03
CA VAL A 172 2.78 -5.84 7.26
C VAL A 172 3.62 -4.61 6.93
N ALA A 173 4.47 -4.68 5.91
CA ALA A 173 5.23 -3.52 5.45
C ALA A 173 4.31 -2.37 5.01
N THR A 174 3.23 -2.65 4.29
CA THR A 174 2.26 -1.62 3.87
C THR A 174 1.65 -0.91 5.08
N ILE A 175 1.08 -1.65 6.03
CA ILE A 175 0.43 -1.07 7.21
C ILE A 175 1.45 -0.26 8.02
N LEU A 176 2.64 -0.81 8.24
CA LEU A 176 3.68 -0.16 9.03
C LEU A 176 4.23 1.11 8.35
N GLN A 177 4.47 1.08 7.05
CA GLN A 177 4.97 2.23 6.30
C GLN A 177 3.89 3.31 6.13
N LEU A 178 2.62 2.91 6.03
CA LEU A 178 1.50 3.86 6.07
C LEU A 178 1.36 4.54 7.44
N TYR A 179 1.64 3.81 8.53
CA TYR A 179 1.66 4.35 9.90
C TYR A 179 2.84 5.32 10.12
N PHE A 180 4.05 4.94 9.68
CA PHE A 180 5.27 5.66 10.04
C PHE A 180 5.62 6.81 9.10
N GLN A 181 5.22 6.73 7.82
CA GLN A 181 5.44 7.75 6.76
C GLN A 181 6.85 8.33 6.69
N SER A 182 7.85 7.59 7.14
CA SER A 182 9.25 8.03 7.21
C SER A 182 10.18 6.82 7.22
N GLU A 183 11.48 7.06 7.33
CA GLU A 183 12.46 5.96 7.36
C GLU A 183 12.33 5.13 8.65
N ASP A 184 11.83 3.91 8.52
CA ASP A 184 11.72 2.98 9.65
C ASP A 184 13.11 2.47 10.11
N THR A 185 13.55 3.03 11.25
CA THR A 185 14.78 2.67 11.96
C THR A 185 14.55 1.69 13.11
N TYR A 186 13.31 1.26 13.36
CA TYR A 186 12.94 0.42 14.49
C TYR A 186 12.57 -1.01 14.06
N TRP A 187 11.49 -1.20 13.31
CA TRP A 187 10.93 -2.53 13.05
C TRP A 187 11.64 -3.21 11.88
N MET A 188 11.65 -2.58 10.71
CA MET A 188 12.18 -3.13 9.47
C MET A 188 13.70 -3.01 9.36
N VAL A 189 14.42 -3.34 10.43
CA VAL A 189 15.89 -3.39 10.47
C VAL A 189 16.36 -4.83 10.20
N ARG A 190 17.21 -5.01 9.19
CA ARG A 190 17.79 -6.32 8.79
C ARG A 190 16.72 -7.40 8.54
N VAL A 191 15.58 -7.02 7.97
CA VAL A 191 14.52 -7.92 7.49
C VAL A 191 14.33 -7.74 5.98
N PRO A 192 13.68 -8.69 5.27
CA PRO A 192 13.27 -8.48 3.89
C PRO A 192 12.47 -7.17 3.76
N LYS A 193 12.95 -6.24 2.92
CA LYS A 193 12.27 -4.95 2.66
C LYS A 193 12.56 -4.31 1.32
N LYS A 194 13.28 -5.01 0.43
CA LYS A 194 13.87 -4.47 -0.80
C LYS A 194 13.18 -4.99 -2.07
N TRP A 195 11.90 -5.34 -1.99
CA TRP A 195 11.15 -5.76 -3.16
C TRP A 195 11.06 -4.62 -4.16
N HIS A 196 11.22 -4.96 -5.44
CA HIS A 196 10.83 -4.04 -6.49
C HIS A 196 9.30 -3.85 -6.45
N ALA A 197 8.79 -2.66 -6.78
CA ALA A 197 7.36 -2.38 -6.76
C ALA A 197 6.54 -3.38 -7.58
N ALA A 198 6.95 -3.63 -8.83
CA ALA A 198 6.31 -4.63 -9.69
C ALA A 198 6.36 -6.06 -9.15
N GLU A 199 7.42 -6.43 -8.43
CA GLU A 199 7.49 -7.75 -7.78
C GLU A 199 6.50 -7.83 -6.61
N GLY A 200 6.38 -6.76 -5.82
CA GLY A 200 5.39 -6.69 -4.75
C GLY A 200 3.95 -6.80 -5.28
N VAL A 201 3.63 -6.11 -6.39
CA VAL A 201 2.32 -6.20 -7.04
C VAL A 201 2.04 -7.63 -7.53
N ASP A 202 3.00 -8.26 -8.20
CA ASP A 202 2.90 -9.65 -8.69
C ASP A 202 2.69 -10.65 -7.55
N ILE A 203 3.46 -10.53 -6.46
CA ILE A 203 3.30 -11.36 -5.25
C ILE A 203 1.89 -11.20 -4.65
N LEU A 204 1.39 -9.97 -4.54
CA LEU A 204 0.05 -9.72 -4.00
C LEU A 204 -1.03 -10.29 -4.91
N GLN A 205 -0.91 -10.13 -6.23
CA GLN A 205 -1.87 -10.65 -7.21
C GLN A 205 -1.91 -12.18 -7.17
N ALA A 206 -0.75 -12.83 -7.21
CA ALA A 206 -0.63 -14.29 -7.20
C ALA A 206 -1.18 -14.95 -5.92
N ASN A 207 -1.30 -14.19 -4.82
CA ASN A 207 -1.81 -14.66 -3.54
C ASN A 207 -3.21 -14.11 -3.20
N GLY A 208 -3.89 -13.48 -4.16
CA GLY A 208 -5.24 -12.94 -3.97
C GLY A 208 -5.34 -11.73 -3.03
N ALA A 209 -4.21 -11.14 -2.64
CA ALA A 209 -4.14 -10.04 -1.66
C ALA A 209 -4.11 -8.64 -2.29
N LEU A 210 -4.05 -8.55 -3.62
CA LEU A 210 -3.93 -7.28 -4.33
C LEU A 210 -5.11 -6.34 -4.07
N GLN A 211 -6.34 -6.85 -4.08
CA GLN A 211 -7.54 -6.01 -3.93
C GLN A 211 -7.65 -5.45 -2.51
N ASP A 212 -7.36 -6.25 -1.48
CA ASP A 212 -7.34 -5.77 -0.10
C ASP A 212 -6.24 -4.74 0.13
N TRP A 213 -5.05 -5.00 -0.41
CA TRP A 213 -3.95 -4.04 -0.37
C TRP A 213 -4.33 -2.72 -1.07
N ALA A 214 -4.90 -2.78 -2.28
CA ALA A 214 -5.30 -1.61 -3.04
C ALA A 214 -6.40 -0.81 -2.31
N ARG A 215 -7.38 -1.50 -1.72
CA ARG A 215 -8.43 -0.87 -0.91
C ARG A 215 -7.83 -0.14 0.29
N LEU A 216 -6.90 -0.76 1.03
CA LEU A 216 -6.20 -0.11 2.15
C LEU A 216 -5.42 1.13 1.69
N TYR A 217 -4.63 0.96 0.63
CA TYR A 217 -3.79 2.01 0.06
C TYR A 217 -4.63 3.20 -0.38
N VAL A 218 -5.72 2.98 -1.12
CA VAL A 218 -6.60 4.05 -1.63
C VAL A 218 -7.41 4.72 -0.52
N LEU A 219 -7.85 3.95 0.48
CA LEU A 219 -8.58 4.49 1.63
C LEU A 219 -7.70 5.32 2.57
N TYR A 220 -6.37 5.22 2.51
CA TYR A 220 -5.48 5.92 3.42
C TYR A 220 -5.75 7.44 3.45
N PRO A 221 -6.26 7.97 4.58
CA PRO A 221 -6.59 9.38 4.71
C PRO A 221 -5.45 10.22 5.30
N GLY A 222 -4.36 9.56 5.70
CA GLY A 222 -3.42 10.07 6.69
C GLY A 222 -3.41 9.17 7.93
N TRP A 223 -2.35 9.29 8.73
CA TRP A 223 -2.28 8.75 10.08
C TRP A 223 -2.03 9.90 11.04
#